data_AF-A0A934K9K1-F1
#
_entry.id   AF-A0A934K9K1-F1
#
_cell.length_a   1.000
_cell.length_b   1.000
_cell.length_c   1.000
_cell.angle_alpha   90.00
_cell.angle_beta   90.00
_cell.angle_gamma   90.00
#
_symmetry.space_group_name_H-M   'P 1'
#
loop_
_entity.id
_entity.type
_entity.pdbx_description
1 polymer ?
#
loop_
_entity_poly.entity_id
_entity_poly.type
_entity_poly.pdbx_seq_one_letter_code
_entity_poly.pdbx_strand_id
1 'polypeptide(L)'
;MAPRARIRRRGYTRLSRKLQANFPKEAVERAGLRPGDELRAEVVGPGEIRFIRVDDPLQVLDQLAHEFAGMYPPGYLDELRNEWVDR
;
A
#
# COMPACT_ATOMS: atom_id res chain seq x y z
N MET A 1 -7.23 22.87 -37.13
CA MET A 1 -8.15 21.73 -36.87
C MET A 1 -8.26 21.56 -35.36
N ALA A 2 -9.40 21.90 -34.75
CA ALA A 2 -9.56 21.78 -33.30
C ALA A 2 -9.48 20.30 -32.88
N PRO A 3 -8.86 19.96 -31.73
CA PRO A 3 -8.81 18.58 -31.27
C PRO A 3 -10.23 18.07 -31.03
N ARG A 4 -10.58 16.96 -31.69
CA ARG A 4 -11.89 16.32 -31.56
C ARG A 4 -12.07 15.91 -30.09
N ALA A 5 -13.10 16.44 -29.43
CA ALA A 5 -13.40 16.12 -28.04
C ALA A 5 -13.53 14.60 -27.89
N ARG A 6 -12.67 14.02 -27.05
CA ARG A 6 -12.61 12.57 -26.87
C ARG A 6 -13.82 12.15 -26.03
N ILE A 7 -14.73 11.38 -26.61
CA ILE A 7 -15.89 10.85 -25.89
C ILE A 7 -15.38 10.01 -24.71
N ARG A 8 -15.69 10.45 -23.49
CA ARG A 8 -15.22 9.84 -22.25
C ARG A 8 -16.24 8.79 -21.82
N ARG A 9 -15.87 7.50 -21.87
CA ARG A 9 -16.70 6.41 -21.34
C ARG A 9 -16.50 6.33 -19.82
N ARG A 10 -17.57 6.51 -19.03
CA ARG A 10 -17.50 6.50 -17.56
C ARG A 10 -16.96 5.16 -17.05
N GLY A 11 -16.00 5.22 -16.12
CA GLY A 11 -15.35 4.02 -15.56
C GLY A 11 -14.22 3.43 -16.42
N TYR A 12 -13.92 4.01 -17.58
CA TYR A 12 -12.86 3.52 -18.46
C TYR A 12 -11.77 4.56 -18.65
N THR A 13 -10.53 4.10 -18.58
CA THR A 13 -9.36 4.88 -18.97
C THR A 13 -8.60 4.13 -20.05
N ARG A 14 -7.98 4.88 -20.97
CA ARG A 14 -7.10 4.31 -21.99
C ARG A 14 -5.68 4.25 -21.46
N LEU A 15 -5.03 3.10 -21.60
CA LEU A 15 -3.60 2.96 -21.41
C LEU A 15 -2.86 3.78 -22.48
N SER A 16 -2.10 4.76 -22.03
CA SER A 16 -1.29 5.60 -22.91
C SER A 16 -0.07 4.85 -23.43
N ARG A 17 0.64 5.43 -24.42
CA ARG A 17 1.91 4.88 -24.92
C ARG A 17 3.00 4.81 -23.86
N LYS A 18 2.90 5.62 -22.79
CA LYS A 18 3.81 5.58 -21.64
C LYS A 18 3.40 4.55 -20.58
N LEU A 19 2.45 3.66 -20.92
CA LEU A 19 1.90 2.66 -20.01
C LEU A 19 1.21 3.28 -18.78
N GLN A 20 0.75 4.53 -18.89
CA GLN A 20 0.00 5.21 -17.85
C GLN A 20 -1.49 5.17 -18.17
N ALA A 21 -2.29 4.77 -17.19
CA ALA A 21 -3.73 4.97 -17.17
C ALA A 21 -4.08 5.64 -15.83
N ASN A 22 -4.95 6.65 -15.89
CA ASN A 22 -5.49 7.24 -14.67
C ASN A 22 -6.58 6.32 -14.10
N PHE A 23 -6.67 6.23 -12.78
CA PHE A 23 -7.72 5.46 -12.11
C PHE A 23 -9.04 6.25 -12.10
N PRO A 24 -10.16 5.66 -12.56
CA PRO A 24 -11.47 6.27 -12.39
C PRO A 24 -11.78 6.51 -10.91
N LYS A 25 -12.24 7.72 -10.55
CA LYS A 25 -12.51 8.11 -9.15
C LYS A 25 -13.34 7.09 -8.38
N GLU A 26 -14.45 6.63 -8.95
CA GLU A 26 -15.34 5.64 -8.33
C GLU A 26 -14.65 4.30 -8.06
N ALA A 27 -13.70 3.89 -8.92
CA ALA A 27 -12.95 2.65 -8.73
C ALA A 27 -11.96 2.79 -7.56
N VAL A 28 -11.30 3.94 -7.45
CA VAL A 28 -10.39 4.27 -6.33
C VAL A 28 -11.16 4.27 -5.01
N GLU A 29 -12.29 4.97 -4.95
CA GLU A 29 -13.13 5.07 -3.75
C GLU A 29 -13.64 3.68 -3.31
N ARG A 30 -14.14 2.88 -4.25
CA ARG A 30 -14.60 1.51 -3.95
C ARG A 30 -13.48 0.56 -3.52
N ALA A 31 -12.27 0.76 -4.03
CA ALA A 31 -11.09 0.00 -3.62
C ALA A 31 -10.51 0.52 -2.28
N GLY A 32 -11.06 1.60 -1.72
CA GLY A 32 -10.57 2.22 -0.50
C GLY A 32 -9.19 2.89 -0.65
N LEU A 33 -8.71 3.07 -1.89
CA LEU A 33 -7.42 3.66 -2.22
C LEU A 33 -7.42 5.18 -2.03
N ARG A 34 -6.26 5.76 -1.74
CA ARG A 34 -6.06 7.20 -1.51
C ARG A 34 -4.87 7.72 -2.30
N PRO A 35 -4.88 9.00 -2.71
CA PRO A 35 -3.69 9.64 -3.26
C PRO A 35 -2.53 9.55 -2.26
N GLY A 36 -1.36 9.10 -2.72
CA GLY A 36 -0.19 8.88 -1.87
C GLY A 36 0.04 7.41 -1.50
N ASP A 37 -0.94 6.52 -1.70
CA ASP A 37 -0.74 5.08 -1.50
C ASP A 37 0.32 4.53 -2.45
N GLU A 38 1.23 3.72 -1.91
CA GLU A 38 2.13 2.91 -2.70
C GLU A 38 1.41 1.63 -3.15
N LEU A 39 1.45 1.33 -4.45
CA LEU A 39 0.72 0.22 -5.05
C LEU A 39 1.69 -0.73 -5.76
N ARG A 40 1.60 -2.02 -5.46
CA ARG A 40 2.26 -3.08 -6.21
C ARG A 40 1.37 -3.54 -7.36
N ALA A 41 1.92 -3.58 -8.56
CA ALA A 41 1.25 -4.14 -9.73
C ALA A 41 1.51 -5.64 -9.83
N GLU A 42 0.46 -6.42 -10.02
CA GLU A 42 0.51 -7.87 -10.20
C GLU A 42 -0.25 -8.26 -11.47
N VAL A 43 0.30 -9.21 -12.24
CA VAL A 43 -0.39 -9.77 -13.40
C VAL A 43 -1.30 -10.89 -12.91
N VAL A 44 -2.61 -10.72 -13.09
CA VAL A 44 -3.59 -11.78 -12.76
C VAL A 44 -3.74 -12.74 -13.93
N GLY A 45 -3.68 -12.22 -15.16
CA GLY A 45 -3.82 -12.99 -16.40
C GLY A 45 -3.75 -12.11 -17.64
N PRO A 46 -4.02 -12.68 -18.83
CA PRO A 46 -4.00 -11.92 -20.09
C PRO A 46 -4.96 -10.72 -20.06
N GLY A 47 -4.40 -9.50 -20.13
CA GLY A 47 -5.18 -8.26 -20.14
C GLY A 47 -5.63 -7.76 -18.76
N GLU A 48 -5.23 -8.41 -17.66
CA GLU A 48 -5.61 -8.03 -16.30
C GLU A 48 -4.39 -7.77 -15.41
N ILE A 49 -4.33 -6.55 -14.87
CA ILE A 49 -3.35 -6.14 -13.87
C ILE A 49 -4.12 -5.74 -12.61
N ARG A 50 -3.74 -6.30 -11.46
CA ARG A 50 -4.24 -5.92 -10.15
C ARG A 50 -3.23 -5.00 -9.48
N PHE A 51 -3.72 -3.92 -8.88
CA PHE A 51 -2.93 -3.06 -8.02
C PHE A 51 -3.34 -3.33 -6.57
N ILE A 52 -2.36 -3.66 -5.73
CA ILE A 52 -2.56 -3.95 -4.31
C ILE A 52 -1.80 -2.90 -3.51
N ARG A 53 -2.45 -2.31 -2.50
CA ARG A 53 -1.77 -1.38 -1.58
C ARG A 53 -0.67 -2.14 -0.85
N VAL A 54 0.51 -1.52 -0.80
CA VAL A 54 1.59 -1.97 0.07
C VAL A 54 1.48 -1.19 1.37
N ASP A 55 1.28 -1.89 2.47
CA ASP A 55 1.38 -1.29 3.78
C ASP A 55 2.86 -1.04 4.08
N ASP A 56 3.19 0.17 4.53
CA ASP A 56 4.55 0.50 4.95
C ASP A 56 4.93 -0.38 6.16
N PRO A 57 5.97 -1.23 6.04
CA PRO A 57 6.37 -2.10 7.14
C PRO A 57 6.66 -1.33 8.43
N LEU A 58 7.16 -0.10 8.32
CA LEU A 58 7.43 0.73 9.50
C LEU A 58 6.14 1.19 10.19
N GLN A 59 5.10 1.51 9.43
CA GLN A 59 3.79 1.85 10.01
C GLN A 59 3.14 0.64 10.69
N VAL A 60 3.29 -0.55 10.11
CA VAL A 60 2.83 -1.80 10.74
C VAL A 60 3.60 -2.06 12.04
N LEU A 61 4.92 -1.88 12.04
CA LEU A 61 5.75 -2.04 13.24
C LEU A 61 5.43 -1.01 14.32
N ASP A 62 5.15 0.25 13.95
CA ASP A 62 4.79 1.30 14.90
C ASP A 62 3.43 1.03 15.56
N GLN A 63 2.45 0.58 14.78
CA GLN A 63 1.16 0.10 15.32
C GLN A 63 1.35 -1.07 16.27
N LEU A 64 2.17 -2.04 15.90
CA LEU A 64 2.50 -3.20 16.74
C LEU A 64 3.19 -2.74 18.03
N ALA A 65 4.20 -1.87 17.93
CA ALA A 65 4.91 -1.32 19.07
C ALA A 65 3.98 -0.57 20.02
N HIS A 66 2.99 0.15 19.49
CA HIS A 66 1.96 0.81 20.29
C HIS A 66 1.03 -0.18 20.98
N GLU A 67 0.56 -1.21 20.27
CA GLU A 67 -0.32 -2.25 20.82
C GLU A 67 0.35 -3.04 21.96
N PHE A 68 1.65 -3.30 21.84
CA PHE A 68 2.44 -4.01 22.84
C PHE A 68 3.18 -3.08 23.81
N ALA A 69 2.90 -1.77 23.78
CA ALA A 69 3.51 -0.82 24.70
C ALA A 69 3.15 -1.17 26.15
N GLY A 70 4.17 -1.39 26.98
CA GLY A 70 4.00 -1.76 28.38
C GLY A 70 3.77 -3.26 28.64
N MET A 71 3.89 -4.13 27.63
CA MET A 71 3.83 -5.58 27.80
C MET A 71 4.91 -6.12 28.75
N TYR A 72 6.10 -5.51 28.74
CA TYR A 72 7.23 -5.90 29.57
C TYR A 72 7.47 -4.88 30.69
N PRO A 73 7.74 -5.34 31.93
CA PRO A 73 8.06 -4.43 33.02
C PRO A 73 9.40 -3.71 32.78
N PRO A 74 9.61 -2.54 33.39
CA PRO A 74 10.90 -1.85 33.33
C PRO A 74 12.05 -2.78 33.74
N GLY A 75 13.14 -2.81 32.96
CA GLY A 75 14.32 -3.65 33.24
C GLY A 75 14.26 -5.08 32.72
N TYR A 76 13.09 -5.56 32.25
CA TYR A 76 12.94 -6.95 31.77
C TYR A 76 13.92 -7.34 30.65
N LEU A 77 14.18 -6.44 29.70
CA LEU A 77 15.11 -6.72 28.60
C LEU A 77 16.57 -6.75 29.05
N ASP A 78 16.92 -6.02 30.12
CA ASP A 78 18.27 -6.04 30.68
C ASP A 78 18.51 -7.34 31.45
N GLU A 79 17.53 -7.80 32.23
CA GLU A 79 17.54 -9.12 32.87
C GLU A 79 17.73 -10.22 31.83
N LEU A 80 16.90 -10.23 30.78
CA LEU A 80 16.98 -11.21 29.70
C LEU A 80 18.34 -11.18 28.99
N ARG A 81 18.94 -9.99 28.80
CA ARG A 81 20.24 -9.85 28.14
C ARG A 81 21.38 -10.39 29.01
N ASN A 82 21.30 -10.20 30.32
CA ASN A 82 22.30 -10.69 31.26
C ASN A 82 22.30 -12.23 31.34
N GLU A 83 21.15 -12.89 31.17
CA GLU A 83 21.05 -14.37 31.13
C GLU A 83 21.87 -15.02 30.00
N TRP A 84 22.10 -14.31 28.89
CA TRP A 84 22.81 -14.84 27.72
C TRP A 84 24.32 -14.59 27.77
N VAL A 85 24.79 -13.72 28.67
CA VAL A 85 26.22 -13.42 28.86
C VAL A 85 26.87 -14.45 29.79
N ASP A 86 26.09 -15.11 30.65
CA ASP A 86 26.52 -16.18 31.56
C ASP A 86 26.45 -17.60 30.93
N ARG A 87 26.35 -17.70 29.60
CA ARG A 87 26.36 -18.98 28.85
C ARG A 87 27.57 -19.15 27.92
#